data_AF-A0A060BXX1-F1
#
_entry.id   AF-A0A060BXX1-F1
#
_cell.length_a   1.000
_cell.length_b   1.000
_cell.length_c   1.000
_cell.angle_alpha   90.00
_cell.angle_beta   90.00
_cell.angle_gamma   90.00
#
_symmetry.space_group_name_H-M   'P 1'
#
loop_
_entity.id
_entity.type
_entity.pdbx_description
1 polymer ?
#
loop_
_entity_poly.entity_id
_entity_poly.type
_entity_poly.pdbx_seq_one_letter_code
_entity_poly.pdbx_strand_id
1 'polypeptide(L)'
;MPLSDDVETGQAHSGNRYKLTASCQWDGVEVWTPETPFLYQLTVALTDKEGRILHTCKTRIGFRTIEFRARDGIYLNGTKLVMKGINRHSFHPDG
;
A
#
# COMPACT_ATOMS: atom_id res chain seq x y z
N MET A 1 8.54 15.28 -7.14
CA MET A 1 7.66 15.89 -6.12
C MET A 1 8.32 15.68 -4.77
N PRO A 2 8.63 16.74 -4.01
CA PRO A 2 9.19 16.55 -2.67
C PRO A 2 8.06 16.05 -1.76
N LEU A 3 8.28 14.91 -1.11
CA LEU A 3 7.46 14.44 -0.02
C LEU A 3 7.52 15.52 1.08
N SER A 4 6.39 16.06 1.53
CA SER A 4 6.38 16.78 2.79
C SER A 4 6.81 15.78 3.87
N ASP A 5 7.85 16.14 4.61
CA ASP A 5 8.36 15.34 5.74
C ASP A 5 7.40 15.48 6.92
N ASP A 6 6.17 14.98 6.78
CA ASP A 6 5.27 14.74 7.90
C ASP A 6 5.74 13.45 8.61
N VAL A 7 6.90 13.54 9.26
CA VAL A 7 7.46 12.44 10.06
C VAL A 7 6.70 12.39 11.38
N GLU A 8 5.69 11.55 11.44
CA GLU A 8 5.00 11.23 12.68
C GLU A 8 5.88 10.33 13.56
N THR A 9 6.54 10.92 14.55
CA THR A 9 7.41 10.19 15.49
C THR A 9 6.61 9.66 16.69
N GLY A 10 6.63 8.34 16.90
CA GLY A 10 6.12 7.71 18.13
C GLY A 10 7.26 7.21 19.03
N GLN A 11 7.18 7.45 20.34
CA GLN A 11 8.16 6.92 21.31
C GLN A 11 7.73 5.57 21.86
N ALA A 12 8.59 4.55 21.75
CA ALA A 12 8.36 3.21 22.32
C ALA A 12 9.09 3.03 23.66
N HIS A 13 8.41 2.45 24.66
CA HIS A 13 9.00 1.93 25.91
C HIS A 13 8.92 0.40 25.94
N SER A 14 9.88 -0.24 26.60
CA SER A 14 10.00 -1.72 26.64
C SER A 14 8.73 -2.41 27.17
N GLY A 15 8.27 -3.44 26.45
CA GLY A 15 7.18 -4.34 26.87
C GLY A 15 5.79 -4.04 26.32
N ASN A 16 5.54 -2.85 25.76
CA ASN A 16 4.23 -2.47 25.22
C ASN A 16 4.19 -2.52 23.68
N ARG A 17 3.05 -2.95 23.13
CA ARG A 17 2.77 -2.89 21.68
C ARG A 17 2.31 -1.47 21.32
N TYR A 18 3.08 -0.78 20.51
CA TYR A 18 2.71 0.54 19.97
C TYR A 18 2.08 0.41 18.58
N LYS A 19 1.07 1.24 18.31
CA LYS A 19 0.47 1.40 16.99
C LYS A 19 0.62 2.85 16.58
N LEU A 20 1.22 3.08 15.42
CA LEU A 20 1.31 4.40 14.78
C LEU A 20 0.48 4.38 13.49
N THR A 21 -0.08 5.53 13.11
CA THR A 21 -0.93 5.65 11.93
C THR A 21 -0.65 6.97 11.25
N ALA A 22 0.22 6.95 10.26
CA ALA A 22 0.48 8.10 9.41
C ALA A 22 -0.60 8.20 8.31
N SER A 23 -1.00 9.43 8.01
CA SER A 23 -1.91 9.76 6.92
C SER A 23 -1.40 10.99 6.20
N CYS A 24 -1.41 10.97 4.87
CA CYS A 24 -0.98 12.10 4.06
C CYS A 24 -1.76 12.14 2.74
N GLN A 25 -1.74 13.30 2.11
CA GLN A 25 -2.32 13.53 0.79
C GLN A 25 -1.21 13.67 -0.24
N TRP A 26 -1.42 13.11 -1.42
CA TRP A 26 -0.49 13.19 -2.54
C TRP A 26 -1.23 13.67 -3.78
N ASP A 27 -0.71 14.74 -4.37
CA ASP A 27 -1.15 15.21 -5.68
C ASP A 27 -0.43 14.48 -6.81
N GLY A 28 -1.08 14.34 -7.96
CA GLY A 28 -0.46 13.81 -9.18
C GLY A 28 0.03 12.36 -9.07
N VAL A 29 -0.63 11.54 -8.26
CA VAL A 29 -0.33 10.10 -8.18
C VAL A 29 -0.72 9.39 -9.48
N GLU A 30 0.19 8.57 -10.00
CA GLU A 30 -0.10 7.62 -11.05
C GLU A 30 -0.85 6.44 -10.44
N VAL A 31 -2.04 6.17 -10.96
CA VAL A 31 -2.92 5.14 -10.42
C VAL A 31 -2.57 3.77 -10.96
N TRP A 32 -2.68 2.76 -10.10
CA TRP A 32 -2.54 1.38 -10.49
C TRP A 32 -3.79 0.90 -11.24
N THR A 33 -3.60 0.21 -12.37
CA THR A 33 -4.62 -0.61 -13.05
C THR A 33 -4.03 -1.97 -13.46
N PRO A 34 -4.85 -2.98 -13.78
CA PRO A 34 -4.36 -4.24 -14.36
C PRO A 34 -3.59 -4.06 -15.67
N GLU A 35 -3.97 -3.07 -16.48
CA GLU A 35 -3.37 -2.75 -17.77
C GLU A 35 -2.10 -1.89 -17.63
N THR A 36 -2.03 -1.06 -16.60
CA THR A 36 -0.90 -0.17 -16.29
C THR A 36 -0.61 -0.26 -14.79
N PRO A 37 0.12 -1.31 -14.35
CA PRO A 37 0.31 -1.61 -12.94
C PRO A 37 1.39 -0.71 -12.31
N PHE A 38 1.13 0.60 -12.24
CA PHE A 38 2.05 1.56 -11.64
C PHE A 38 2.21 1.27 -10.14
N LEU A 39 3.47 1.16 -9.68
CA LEU A 39 3.80 0.84 -8.29
C LEU A 39 4.86 1.80 -7.75
N TYR A 40 4.68 2.18 -6.48
CA TYR A 40 5.62 2.96 -5.69
C TYR A 40 6.30 2.04 -4.66
N GLN A 41 7.51 2.41 -4.22
CA GLN A 41 8.17 1.76 -3.10
C GLN A 41 7.90 2.52 -1.81
N LEU A 42 7.14 1.91 -0.89
CA LEU A 42 7.00 2.39 0.47
C LEU A 42 8.16 1.86 1.31
N THR A 43 8.93 2.77 1.91
CA THR A 43 9.99 2.43 2.86
C THR A 43 9.62 3.00 4.23
N VAL A 44 9.60 2.15 5.25
CA VAL A 44 9.37 2.55 6.64
C VAL A 44 10.60 2.17 7.44
N ALA A 45 11.21 3.14 8.12
CA ALA A 45 12.37 2.92 8.97
C ALA A 45 12.01 3.16 10.45
N LEU A 46 12.48 2.28 11.32
CA LEU A 46 12.50 2.49 12.76
C LEU A 46 13.87 3.05 13.13
N THR A 47 13.91 4.18 13.83
CA THR A 47 15.15 4.82 14.27
C THR A 47 15.26 4.90 15.78
N ASP A 48 16.49 4.91 16.31
CA ASP A 48 16.75 5.30 17.70
C ASP A 48 16.66 6.82 17.88
N LYS A 49 16.90 7.30 19.11
CA LYS A 49 16.83 8.73 19.44
C LYS A 49 17.96 9.53 18.79
N GLU A 50 19.06 8.87 18.46
CA GLU A 50 20.23 9.42 17.79
C GLU A 50 20.08 9.41 16.26
N GLY A 51 18.93 8.96 15.75
CA GLY A 51 18.62 8.91 14.31
C GLY A 51 19.22 7.70 13.58
N ARG A 52 19.81 6.73 14.29
CA ARG A 52 20.31 5.50 13.66
C ARG A 52 19.15 4.61 13.28
N ILE A 53 19.19 4.07 12.07
CA ILE A 53 18.19 3.11 11.59
C ILE A 53 18.41 1.77 12.30
N LEU A 54 17.41 1.35 13.08
CA LEU A 54 17.37 0.07 13.76
C LEU A 54 16.76 -1.02 12.88
N HIS A 55 15.77 -0.66 12.05
CA HIS A 55 15.07 -1.61 11.17
C HIS A 55 14.45 -0.89 9.97
N THR A 56 14.25 -1.60 8.85
CA THR A 56 13.60 -1.06 7.66
C THR A 56 12.69 -2.10 7.01
N CYS A 57 11.46 -1.71 6.71
CA CYS A 57 10.54 -2.46 5.87
C CYS A 57 10.38 -1.78 4.51
N LYS A 58 10.43 -2.56 3.44
CA LYS A 58 10.15 -2.09 2.08
C LYS A 58 9.00 -2.90 1.50
N THR A 59 8.04 -2.23 0.88
CA THR A 59 6.95 -2.88 0.16
C THR A 59 6.58 -2.09 -1.08
N ARG A 60 6.03 -2.76 -2.09
CA ARG A 60 5.48 -2.10 -3.26
C ARG A 60 4.01 -1.82 -3.03
N ILE A 61 3.59 -0.59 -3.28
CA ILE A 61 2.19 -0.14 -3.16
C ILE A 61 1.71 0.41 -4.50
N GLY A 62 0.41 0.31 -4.76
CA GLY A 62 -0.23 0.93 -5.93
C GLY A 62 -1.49 1.65 -5.49
N PHE A 63 -1.65 2.90 -5.90
CA PHE A 63 -2.83 3.70 -5.56
C PHE A 63 -4.00 3.28 -6.45
N ARG A 64 -5.08 2.79 -5.85
CA ARG A 64 -6.33 2.47 -6.55
C ARG A 64 -7.52 2.60 -5.63
N THR A 65 -8.65 2.98 -6.19
CA THR A 65 -9.94 2.98 -5.50
C THR A 65 -10.81 1.89 -6.10
N ILE A 66 -11.36 1.01 -5.26
CA ILE A 66 -12.32 -0.01 -5.67
C ILE A 66 -13.66 0.32 -5.02
N GLU A 67 -14.71 0.40 -5.83
CA GLU A 67 -16.06 0.69 -5.36
C GLU A 67 -17.02 -0.40 -5.84
N PHE A 68 -17.96 -0.79 -5.00
CA PHE A 68 -19.09 -1.63 -5.40
C PHE A 68 -20.35 -0.76 -5.48
N ARG A 69 -20.96 -0.70 -6.66
CA ARG A 69 -22.22 0.00 -6.89
C ARG A 69 -23.34 -1.02 -6.98
N ALA A 70 -24.25 -0.96 -6.02
CA ALA A 70 -25.35 -1.91 -5.91
C ALA A 70 -26.17 -1.96 -7.21
N ARG A 71 -26.49 -3.18 -7.67
CA ARG A 71 -27.22 -3.46 -8.92
C ARG A 71 -26.50 -3.04 -10.22
N ASP A 72 -25.24 -2.63 -10.15
CA ASP A 72 -24.48 -2.15 -11.31
C ASP A 72 -23.16 -2.91 -11.49
N GLY A 73 -22.31 -2.97 -10.45
CA GLY A 73 -21.09 -3.77 -10.46
C GLY A 73 -19.91 -3.16 -9.71
N ILE A 74 -18.72 -3.66 -10.02
CA ILE A 74 -17.44 -3.23 -9.43
C ILE A 74 -16.81 -2.16 -10.32
N TYR A 75 -16.25 -1.14 -9.68
CA TYR A 75 -15.55 -0.03 -10.31
C TYR A 75 -14.11 0.01 -9.80
N LEU A 76 -13.18 0.28 -10.70
CA LEU A 76 -11.78 0.55 -10.41
C LEU A 76 -11.46 1.97 -10.89
N ASN A 77 -10.99 2.82 -9.99
CA ASN A 77 -10.65 4.23 -10.27
C ASN A 77 -11.80 4.96 -11.00
N GLY A 78 -13.04 4.72 -10.57
CA GLY A 78 -14.25 5.31 -11.18
C GLY A 78 -14.72 4.68 -12.49
N THR A 79 -13.99 3.71 -13.06
CA THR A 79 -14.33 3.01 -14.31
C THR A 79 -14.92 1.62 -14.04
N LYS A 80 -16.02 1.26 -14.72
CA LYS A 80 -16.68 -0.04 -14.54
C LYS A 80 -15.76 -1.17 -14.98
N LEU A 81 -15.50 -2.13 -14.09
CA LEU A 81 -14.61 -3.24 -14.35
C LEU A 81 -15.37 -4.41 -15.01
N VAL A 82 -14.89 -4.84 -16.18
CA VAL A 82 -15.32 -6.10 -16.80
C VAL A 82 -14.35 -7.19 -16.38
N MET A 83 -14.79 -8.09 -15.49
CA MET A 83 -13.94 -9.17 -14.99
C MET A 83 -13.75 -10.25 -16.05
N LYS A 84 -12.52 -10.35 -16.58
CA LYS A 84 -12.08 -11.41 -17.48
C LYS A 84 -11.06 -12.29 -16.75
N GLY A 85 -11.54 -13.15 -15.86
CA GLY A 85 -10.71 -13.99 -15.00
C GLY A 85 -10.72 -15.46 -15.40
N ILE A 86 -9.70 -16.19 -14.97
CA ILE A 86 -9.67 -17.65 -14.92
C ILE A 86 -9.47 -18.09 -13.46
N ASN A 87 -9.91 -19.29 -13.11
CA ASN A 87 -9.60 -19.87 -11.81
C ASN A 87 -8.20 -20.52 -11.86
N ARG A 88 -7.32 -20.16 -10.91
CA ARG A 88 -6.00 -20.78 -10.75
C ARG A 88 -5.97 -21.61 -9.48
N HIS A 89 -6.06 -22.93 -9.62
CA HIS A 89 -5.80 -23.86 -8.52
C HIS A 89 -4.30 -24.02 -8.30
N SER A 90 -3.87 -24.04 -7.03
CA SER A 90 -2.48 -24.31 -6.67
C SER A 90 -2.30 -25.83 -6.48
N PHE A 91 -1.78 -26.50 -7.51
CA PHE A 91 -1.32 -27.88 -7.44
C PHE A 91 0.17 -27.94 -7.79
N HIS A 92 0.94 -28.79 -7.11
CA HIS A 92 2.28 -29.18 -7.54
C HIS A 92 2.18 -30.59 -8.16
N PRO A 93 2.87 -30.85 -9.28
CA PRO A 93 2.74 -32.11 -10.03
C PRO A 93 3.39 -33.31 -9.33
N ASP A 94 4.35 -33.10 -8.44
CA ASP A 94 5.07 -34.16 -7.73
C ASP A 94 4.48 -34.34 -6.32
N GLY A 95 3.56 -35.30 -6.19
CA GLY A 95 3.09 -35.84 -4.91
C GLY A 95 3.65 -37.22 -4.65
#